data_AF-A0AAW6CB49-F1
#
_entry.id   AF-A0AAW6CB49-F1
#
_cell.length_a   1.000
_cell.length_b   1.000
_cell.length_c   1.000
_cell.angle_alpha   90.00
_cell.angle_beta   90.00
_cell.angle_gamma   90.00
#
_symmetry.space_group_name_H-M   'P 1'
#
loop_
_entity.id
_entity.type
_entity.pdbx_description
1 polymer ?
#
loop_
_entity_poly.entity_id
_entity_poly.type
_entity_poly.pdbx_seq_one_letter_code
_entity_poly.pdbx_strand_id
1 'polypeptide(L)'
;MSDFILNPADEFIPDPIWLIDMLRNDLKQLDQMDGAPEEDVQLYEWTLALIGLLFPDAVWYALEAFQEVFLARMKEEKTSGPRHRPEELTEGMLSTLAAVSQRLQNEEERQQIARLTELVRKWPEQYASKAAAPPSASKQTALEPTEAADEPETQQRLQRAASETYREMKRRQQEEINTFPMAFAFSKTQLAEGMLKLGLQPDDTDRVVSIGGGGFVRKTDVEAFHRMFRLHRLERKSAMDTDQTGDGFLLEMFRCELADHEYGYTRDAEPALDALGIAVEDLAGDERLIHAFQKACREEADWYEQHC
;
A
#
# COMPACT_ATOMS: atom_id res chain seq x y z
N MET A 1 -5.69 27.33 -30.68
CA MET A 1 -6.57 26.15 -30.54
C MET A 1 -5.64 24.98 -30.40
N SER A 2 -5.60 24.43 -29.18
CA SER A 2 -4.61 23.45 -28.73
C SER A 2 -5.07 22.08 -29.21
N ASP A 3 -4.33 21.48 -30.12
CA ASP A 3 -4.46 20.06 -30.44
C ASP A 3 -3.81 19.27 -29.30
N PHE A 4 -4.57 19.12 -28.21
CA PHE A 4 -4.43 18.03 -27.25
C PHE A 4 -4.88 16.76 -27.97
N ILE A 5 -3.96 16.08 -28.66
CA ILE A 5 -4.14 14.68 -29.03
C ILE A 5 -2.92 13.95 -28.47
N LEU A 6 -3.09 13.37 -27.28
CA LEU A 6 -2.29 12.23 -26.85
C LEU A 6 -2.41 11.19 -27.98
N ASN A 7 -1.27 10.79 -28.53
CA ASN A 7 -1.22 9.77 -29.56
C ASN A 7 -1.70 8.44 -28.92
N PRO A 8 -2.79 7.82 -29.37
CA PRO A 8 -3.33 6.58 -28.77
C PRO A 8 -2.43 5.34 -29.01
N ALA A 9 -1.22 5.54 -29.53
CA ALA A 9 -0.18 4.53 -29.70
C ALA A 9 0.96 4.66 -28.68
N ASP A 10 0.89 5.59 -27.72
CA ASP A 10 1.76 5.57 -26.55
C ASP A 10 1.25 4.46 -25.61
N GLU A 11 1.84 3.27 -25.74
CA GLU A 11 1.55 2.09 -24.91
C GLU A 11 1.52 2.49 -23.44
N PHE A 12 0.34 2.40 -22.83
CA PHE A 12 0.18 2.31 -21.39
C PHE A 12 1.07 1.17 -20.91
N ILE A 13 2.18 1.52 -20.24
CA ILE A 13 3.03 0.53 -19.59
C ILE A 13 2.21 0.04 -18.39
N PRO A 14 1.75 -1.22 -18.37
CA PRO A 14 1.05 -1.74 -17.19
C PRO A 14 1.95 -1.54 -15.98
N ASP A 15 1.42 -0.95 -14.91
CA ASP A 15 2.07 -0.90 -13.61
C ASP A 15 1.58 -2.10 -12.79
N PRO A 16 2.26 -3.26 -12.86
CA PRO A 16 1.83 -4.46 -12.17
C PRO A 16 1.88 -4.30 -10.65
N ILE A 17 2.76 -3.44 -10.12
CA ILE A 17 2.89 -3.21 -8.67
C ILE A 17 1.69 -2.42 -8.17
N TRP A 18 1.32 -1.34 -8.85
CA TRP A 18 0.11 -0.58 -8.51
C TRP A 18 -1.15 -1.44 -8.61
N LEU A 19 -1.25 -2.28 -9.65
CA LEU A 19 -2.37 -3.22 -9.77
C LEU A 19 -2.36 -4.26 -8.64
N ILE A 20 -1.21 -4.78 -8.23
CA ILE A 20 -1.08 -5.67 -7.06
C ILE A 20 -1.57 -4.98 -5.80
N ASP A 21 -1.20 -3.72 -5.55
CA ASP A 21 -1.65 -2.96 -4.38
C ASP A 21 -3.17 -2.78 -4.37
N MET A 22 -3.77 -2.46 -5.52
CA MET A 22 -5.22 -2.31 -5.65
C MET A 22 -5.96 -3.64 -5.46
N LEU A 23 -5.49 -4.71 -6.10
CA LEU A 23 -6.07 -6.04 -5.96
C LEU A 23 -5.90 -6.59 -4.54
N ARG A 24 -4.78 -6.31 -3.89
CA ARG A 24 -4.56 -6.62 -2.47
C ARG A 24 -5.59 -5.92 -1.59
N ASN A 25 -5.82 -4.63 -1.81
CA ASN A 25 -6.76 -3.86 -1.01
C ASN A 25 -8.20 -4.36 -1.15
N ASP A 26 -8.62 -4.68 -2.37
CA ASP A 26 -9.90 -5.33 -2.63
C ASP A 26 -9.99 -6.70 -1.96
N LEU A 27 -8.96 -7.53 -2.12
CA LEU A 27 -8.91 -8.87 -1.56
C LEU A 27 -8.97 -8.83 -0.03
N LYS A 28 -8.27 -7.89 0.61
CA LYS A 28 -8.34 -7.67 2.06
C LYS A 28 -9.78 -7.35 2.49
N GLN A 29 -10.47 -6.47 1.77
CA GLN A 29 -11.86 -6.10 2.08
C GLN A 29 -12.84 -7.25 1.84
N LEU A 30 -12.66 -8.03 0.76
CA LEU A 30 -13.45 -9.23 0.50
C LEU A 30 -13.27 -10.25 1.60
N ASP A 31 -12.03 -10.47 2.03
CA ASP A 31 -11.72 -11.50 3.00
C ASP A 31 -12.22 -11.17 4.42
N GLN A 32 -12.18 -9.88 4.76
CA GLN A 32 -12.81 -9.34 5.96
C GLN A 32 -14.34 -9.32 5.87
N MET A 33 -14.95 -9.48 4.69
CA MET A 33 -16.41 -9.48 4.58
C MET A 33 -17.03 -10.74 5.22
N ASP A 34 -18.15 -10.56 5.91
CA ASP A 34 -19.01 -11.67 6.32
C ASP A 34 -19.73 -12.28 5.11
N GLY A 35 -19.49 -13.57 4.85
CA GLY A 35 -20.06 -14.27 3.70
C GLY A 35 -19.39 -13.95 2.37
N ALA A 36 -18.10 -13.62 2.39
CA ALA A 36 -17.26 -13.45 1.21
C ALA A 36 -17.45 -14.60 0.20
N PRO A 37 -17.78 -14.32 -1.08
CA PRO A 37 -17.85 -15.37 -2.08
C PRO A 37 -16.46 -15.97 -2.31
N GLU A 38 -16.31 -17.26 -1.97
CA GLU A 38 -15.02 -17.95 -2.03
C GLU A 38 -14.43 -17.94 -3.45
N GLU A 39 -15.29 -18.02 -4.47
CA GLU A 39 -14.89 -17.94 -5.88
C GLU A 39 -14.26 -16.59 -6.24
N ASP A 40 -14.78 -15.49 -5.69
CA ASP A 40 -14.27 -14.14 -5.95
C ASP A 40 -12.94 -13.94 -5.22
N VAL A 41 -12.83 -14.38 -3.96
CA VAL A 41 -11.58 -14.38 -3.19
C VAL A 41 -10.48 -15.15 -3.94
N GLN A 42 -10.78 -16.38 -4.37
CA GLN A 42 -9.84 -17.22 -5.14
C GLN A 42 -9.45 -16.56 -6.47
N LEU A 43 -10.36 -15.84 -7.11
CA LEU A 43 -10.06 -15.16 -8.38
C LEU A 43 -9.09 -13.98 -8.19
N TYR A 44 -9.25 -13.21 -7.11
CA TYR A 44 -8.31 -12.15 -6.74
C TYR A 44 -6.93 -12.72 -6.37
N GLU A 45 -6.90 -13.77 -5.56
CA GLU A 45 -5.66 -14.49 -5.23
C GLU A 45 -4.97 -15.02 -6.48
N TRP A 46 -5.70 -15.78 -7.31
CA TRP A 46 -5.15 -16.32 -8.54
C TRP A 46 -4.58 -15.23 -9.44
N THR A 47 -5.26 -14.07 -9.53
CA THR A 47 -4.78 -12.96 -10.34
C THR A 47 -3.51 -12.31 -9.77
N LEU A 48 -3.42 -12.14 -8.44
CA LEU A 48 -2.18 -11.68 -7.79
C LEU A 48 -1.00 -12.61 -8.09
N ALA A 49 -1.22 -13.93 -8.00
CA ALA A 49 -0.20 -14.93 -8.35
C ALA A 49 0.17 -14.85 -9.83
N LEU A 50 -0.82 -14.74 -10.73
CA LEU A 50 -0.59 -14.61 -12.17
C LEU A 50 0.23 -13.36 -12.50
N ILE A 51 -0.10 -12.20 -11.92
CA ILE A 51 0.65 -10.96 -12.14
C ILE A 51 2.08 -11.13 -11.64
N GLY A 52 2.30 -11.73 -10.47
CA GLY A 52 3.64 -12.09 -10.01
C GLY A 52 4.41 -12.92 -11.05
N LEU A 53 3.80 -13.98 -11.59
CA LEU A 53 4.41 -14.84 -12.60
C LEU A 53 4.72 -14.10 -13.92
N LEU A 54 3.82 -13.23 -14.37
CA LEU A 54 3.97 -12.48 -15.63
C LEU A 54 4.99 -11.36 -15.54
N PHE A 55 5.20 -10.81 -14.35
CA PHE A 55 6.08 -9.68 -14.09
C PHE A 55 7.08 -10.06 -12.99
N PRO A 56 8.23 -10.67 -13.35
CA PRO A 56 9.22 -11.14 -12.39
C PRO A 56 9.70 -10.06 -11.40
N ASP A 57 9.75 -8.80 -11.85
CA ASP A 57 10.12 -7.65 -11.01
C ASP A 57 9.03 -7.30 -9.97
N ALA A 58 7.82 -7.84 -10.11
CA ALA A 58 6.68 -7.66 -9.21
C ALA A 58 6.37 -8.90 -8.34
N VAL A 59 7.10 -10.01 -8.48
CA VAL A 59 6.85 -11.28 -7.76
C VAL A 59 6.83 -11.07 -6.24
N TRP A 60 7.77 -10.26 -5.73
CA TRP A 60 7.90 -9.99 -4.30
C TRP A 60 6.72 -9.19 -3.75
N TYR A 61 6.21 -8.24 -4.52
CA TYR A 61 5.03 -7.47 -4.15
C TYR A 61 3.76 -8.32 -4.15
N ALA A 62 3.62 -9.22 -5.12
CA ALA A 62 2.52 -10.18 -5.12
C ALA A 62 2.59 -11.09 -3.88
N LEU A 63 3.78 -11.57 -3.52
CA LEU A 63 3.99 -12.38 -2.32
C LEU A 63 3.70 -11.60 -1.03
N GLU A 64 4.16 -10.36 -0.93
CA GLU A 64 3.88 -9.48 0.20
C GLU A 64 2.38 -9.20 0.32
N ALA A 65 1.69 -8.96 -0.81
CA ALA A 65 0.24 -8.83 -0.83
C ALA A 65 -0.48 -10.06 -0.30
N PHE A 66 -0.05 -11.27 -0.67
CA PHE A 66 -0.57 -12.50 -0.10
C PHE A 66 -0.33 -12.60 1.40
N GLN A 67 0.88 -12.26 1.86
CA GLN A 67 1.22 -12.29 3.28
C GLN A 67 0.37 -11.31 4.10
N GLU A 68 0.16 -10.10 3.59
CA GLU A 68 -0.68 -9.10 4.27
C GLU A 68 -2.15 -9.51 4.33
N VAL A 69 -2.71 -10.02 3.23
CA VAL A 69 -4.08 -10.57 3.21
C VAL A 69 -4.18 -11.77 4.16
N PHE A 70 -3.18 -12.65 4.15
CA PHE A 70 -3.13 -13.80 5.05
C PHE A 70 -3.02 -13.39 6.52
N LEU A 71 -2.27 -12.34 6.84
CA LEU A 71 -2.22 -11.79 8.20
C LEU A 71 -3.55 -11.14 8.59
N ALA A 72 -4.23 -10.47 7.65
CA ALA A 72 -5.55 -9.88 7.89
C ALA A 72 -6.61 -10.97 8.19
N ARG A 73 -6.58 -12.11 7.47
CA ARG A 73 -7.41 -13.31 7.76
C ARG A 73 -7.33 -13.75 9.20
N MET A 74 -6.12 -13.71 9.76
CA MET A 74 -5.82 -14.21 11.10
C MET A 74 -6.35 -13.29 12.21
N LYS A 75 -6.73 -12.04 11.90
CA LYS A 75 -7.21 -11.07 12.89
C LYS A 75 -8.69 -11.21 13.27
N GLU A 76 -9.46 -12.11 12.63
CA GLU A 76 -10.91 -12.32 12.87
C GLU A 76 -11.77 -11.02 12.86
N GLU A 77 -11.27 -9.95 12.23
CA GLU A 77 -11.99 -8.69 12.04
C GLU A 77 -12.92 -8.83 10.84
N LYS A 78 -14.23 -8.78 11.11
CA LYS A 78 -15.28 -8.91 10.09
C LYS A 78 -15.98 -7.58 9.83
N THR A 79 -16.19 -7.27 8.55
CA THR A 79 -16.88 -6.08 8.06
C THR A 79 -18.20 -6.44 7.39
N SER A 80 -19.13 -5.49 7.34
CA SER A 80 -20.42 -5.65 6.67
C SER A 80 -20.34 -5.70 5.14
N GLY A 81 -19.16 -5.41 4.57
CA GLY A 81 -18.93 -5.36 3.14
C GLY A 81 -17.80 -4.40 2.74
N PRO A 82 -17.33 -4.50 1.49
CA PRO A 82 -16.30 -3.63 0.94
C PRO A 82 -16.77 -2.17 0.80
N ARG A 83 -15.81 -1.25 0.85
CA ARG A 83 -16.01 0.20 0.67
C ARG A 83 -16.06 0.58 -0.80
N HIS A 84 -16.70 1.71 -1.09
CA HIS A 84 -16.64 2.30 -2.42
C HIS A 84 -15.20 2.68 -2.80
N ARG A 85 -14.84 2.43 -4.04
CA ARG A 85 -13.59 2.86 -4.64
C ARG A 85 -13.85 4.07 -5.54
N PRO A 86 -13.02 5.12 -5.51
CA PRO A 86 -13.06 6.21 -6.49
C PRO A 86 -13.08 5.70 -7.94
N GLU A 87 -13.81 6.41 -8.81
CA GLU A 87 -14.01 6.03 -10.21
C GLU A 87 -12.68 6.00 -10.97
N GLU A 88 -11.78 6.94 -10.69
CA GLU A 88 -10.46 7.05 -11.31
C GLU A 88 -9.58 5.82 -11.02
N LEU A 89 -9.62 5.30 -9.80
CA LEU A 89 -8.89 4.08 -9.43
C LEU A 89 -9.49 2.84 -10.13
N THR A 90 -10.81 2.79 -10.24
CA THR A 90 -11.50 1.71 -10.97
C THR A 90 -11.12 1.74 -12.46
N GLU A 91 -11.12 2.89 -13.11
CA GLU A 91 -10.69 3.02 -14.51
C GLU A 91 -9.21 2.60 -14.68
N GLY A 92 -8.33 2.99 -13.76
CA GLY A 92 -6.93 2.58 -13.77
C GLY A 92 -6.75 1.06 -13.66
N MET A 93 -7.51 0.40 -12.78
CA MET A 93 -7.49 -1.06 -12.65
C MET A 93 -7.98 -1.75 -13.92
N LEU A 94 -9.08 -1.27 -14.51
CA LEU A 94 -9.64 -1.81 -15.75
C LEU A 94 -8.63 -1.69 -16.92
N SER A 95 -7.97 -0.54 -17.03
CA SER A 95 -6.92 -0.33 -18.03
C SER A 95 -5.75 -1.31 -17.84
N THR A 96 -5.29 -1.47 -16.60
CA THR A 96 -4.14 -2.34 -16.30
C THR A 96 -4.48 -3.82 -16.47
N LEU A 97 -5.67 -4.27 -16.06
CA LEU A 97 -6.16 -5.63 -16.31
C LEU A 97 -6.30 -5.94 -17.79
N ALA A 98 -6.73 -4.96 -18.61
CA ALA A 98 -6.76 -5.12 -20.06
C ALA A 98 -5.35 -5.33 -20.63
N ALA A 99 -4.36 -4.57 -20.16
CA ALA A 99 -2.96 -4.74 -20.56
C ALA A 99 -2.36 -6.09 -20.10
N VAL A 100 -2.72 -6.58 -18.90
CA VAL A 100 -2.37 -7.93 -18.44
C VAL A 100 -2.99 -8.99 -19.36
N SER A 101 -4.28 -8.87 -19.67
CA SER A 101 -5.02 -9.81 -20.54
C SER A 101 -4.41 -9.92 -21.94
N GLN A 102 -3.94 -8.81 -22.51
CA GLN A 102 -3.28 -8.80 -23.83
C GLN A 102 -1.95 -9.59 -23.85
N ARG A 103 -1.31 -9.77 -22.70
CA ARG A 103 -0.05 -10.54 -22.57
C ARG A 103 -0.29 -12.04 -22.41
N LEU A 104 -1.51 -12.44 -22.08
CA LEU A 104 -1.87 -13.85 -21.87
C LEU A 104 -2.07 -14.59 -23.19
N GLN A 105 -1.43 -15.75 -23.31
CA GLN A 105 -1.61 -16.66 -24.45
C GLN A 105 -2.70 -17.70 -24.21
N ASN A 106 -2.99 -18.01 -22.94
CA ASN A 106 -3.99 -18.98 -22.54
C ASN A 106 -5.40 -18.35 -22.51
N GLU A 107 -6.35 -18.99 -23.19
CA GLU A 107 -7.74 -18.53 -23.26
C GLU A 107 -8.47 -18.62 -21.91
N GLU A 108 -8.15 -19.62 -21.09
CA GLU A 108 -8.74 -19.78 -19.76
C GLU A 108 -8.30 -18.66 -18.81
N GLU A 109 -7.01 -18.32 -18.84
CA GLU A 109 -6.45 -17.21 -18.06
C GLU A 109 -7.07 -15.86 -18.49
N ARG A 110 -7.26 -15.66 -19.81
CA ARG A 110 -7.98 -14.47 -20.33
C ARG A 110 -9.43 -14.41 -19.86
N GLN A 111 -10.12 -15.54 -19.80
CA GLN A 111 -11.49 -15.60 -19.27
C GLN A 111 -11.55 -15.31 -17.78
N GLN A 112 -10.57 -15.78 -16.99
CA GLN A 112 -10.46 -15.46 -15.57
C GLN A 112 -10.19 -13.96 -15.34
N ILE A 113 -9.26 -13.35 -16.09
CA ILE A 113 -9.05 -11.89 -16.05
C ILE A 113 -10.30 -11.13 -16.46
N ALA A 114 -11.06 -11.59 -17.46
CA ALA A 114 -12.32 -10.97 -17.86
C ALA A 114 -13.38 -11.02 -16.75
N ARG A 115 -13.47 -12.13 -16.00
CA ARG A 115 -14.35 -12.24 -14.83
C ARG A 115 -13.95 -11.23 -13.75
N LEU A 116 -12.65 -11.14 -13.44
CA LEU A 116 -12.16 -10.17 -12.46
C LEU A 116 -12.44 -8.73 -12.91
N THR A 117 -12.28 -8.46 -14.21
CA THR A 117 -12.59 -7.15 -14.80
C THR A 117 -14.06 -6.75 -14.56
N GLU A 118 -14.99 -7.69 -14.65
CA GLU A 118 -16.39 -7.44 -14.28
C GLU A 118 -16.59 -7.17 -12.79
N LEU A 119 -15.88 -7.89 -11.91
CA LEU A 119 -15.93 -7.66 -10.47
C LEU A 119 -15.40 -6.27 -10.10
N VAL A 120 -14.25 -5.90 -10.66
CA VAL A 120 -13.62 -4.59 -10.46
C VAL A 120 -14.54 -3.46 -10.94
N ARG A 121 -15.23 -3.66 -12.08
CA ARG A 121 -16.17 -2.66 -12.62
C ARG A 121 -17.39 -2.43 -11.76
N LYS A 122 -17.94 -3.49 -11.15
CA LYS A 122 -19.17 -3.42 -10.33
C LYS A 122 -18.90 -3.14 -8.87
N TRP A 123 -17.62 -3.01 -8.49
CA TRP A 123 -17.21 -2.85 -7.11
C TRP A 123 -17.77 -1.57 -6.49
N PRO A 124 -18.33 -1.62 -5.26
CA PRO A 124 -18.59 -2.77 -4.39
C PRO A 124 -20.03 -3.30 -4.50
N GLU A 125 -20.83 -2.83 -5.47
CA GLU A 125 -22.28 -3.02 -5.51
C GLU A 125 -22.71 -4.49 -5.51
N GLN A 126 -21.89 -5.40 -6.07
CA GLN A 126 -22.19 -6.84 -6.06
C GLN A 126 -22.16 -7.47 -4.67
N TYR A 127 -21.57 -6.79 -3.68
CA TYR A 127 -21.39 -7.28 -2.31
C TYR A 127 -22.25 -6.55 -1.27
N ALA A 128 -23.07 -5.57 -1.68
CA ALA A 128 -24.00 -4.90 -0.78
C ALA A 128 -25.09 -5.87 -0.27
N SER A 129 -25.12 -6.11 1.04
CA SER A 129 -25.84 -7.20 1.71
C SER A 129 -27.33 -7.38 1.36
N LYS A 130 -27.72 -8.66 1.18
CA LYS A 130 -28.98 -9.24 1.68
C LYS A 130 -28.62 -10.20 2.84
N ALA A 131 -29.28 -10.04 3.99
CA ALA A 131 -28.81 -10.39 5.34
C ALA A 131 -28.52 -11.88 5.71
N ALA A 132 -27.42 -12.04 6.47
CA ALA A 132 -27.15 -12.76 7.73
C ALA A 132 -27.33 -14.30 7.92
N ALA A 133 -26.23 -14.97 8.34
CA ALA A 133 -26.18 -16.13 9.27
C ALA A 133 -24.76 -16.32 9.89
N PRO A 134 -24.60 -16.87 11.13
CA PRO A 134 -23.42 -16.66 12.00
C PRO A 134 -22.26 -17.68 11.85
N PRO A 135 -21.05 -17.37 12.37
CA PRO A 135 -19.81 -18.10 12.06
C PRO A 135 -19.45 -19.27 13.00
N SER A 136 -18.61 -20.19 12.51
CA SER A 136 -18.06 -21.33 13.24
C SER A 136 -16.53 -21.33 13.27
N ALA A 137 -15.97 -21.93 14.33
CA ALA A 137 -14.66 -21.72 14.94
C ALA A 137 -13.37 -22.12 14.17
N SER A 138 -12.30 -21.45 14.62
CA SER A 138 -10.93 -21.26 14.15
C SER A 138 -10.02 -22.50 14.02
N LYS A 139 -8.88 -22.33 13.31
CA LYS A 139 -7.59 -22.98 13.61
C LYS A 139 -6.39 -22.30 12.91
N GLN A 140 -5.40 -21.91 13.72
CA GLN A 140 -4.12 -21.31 13.34
C GLN A 140 -3.11 -22.35 12.83
N THR A 141 -2.22 -21.99 11.89
CA THR A 141 -0.86 -22.56 11.80
C THR A 141 0.08 -21.58 11.09
N ALA A 142 1.24 -21.32 11.70
CA ALA A 142 2.27 -20.37 11.30
C ALA A 142 3.28 -20.95 10.29
N LEU A 143 3.94 -20.11 9.47
CA LEU A 143 5.23 -20.38 8.81
C LEU A 143 5.91 -19.10 8.27
N GLU A 144 7.09 -18.83 8.83
CA GLU A 144 8.23 -18.00 8.36
C GLU A 144 9.11 -18.83 7.38
N PRO A 145 9.91 -18.28 6.43
CA PRO A 145 11.25 -17.74 6.81
C PRO A 145 11.93 -16.68 5.88
N THR A 146 12.71 -15.74 6.44
CA THR A 146 14.11 -15.36 6.03
C THR A 146 14.73 -14.20 6.86
N GLU A 147 14.67 -14.23 8.21
CA GLU A 147 15.16 -13.09 9.04
C GLU A 147 16.61 -13.21 9.57
N ALA A 148 17.20 -14.40 9.62
CA ALA A 148 18.36 -14.69 10.49
C ALA A 148 19.66 -13.91 10.21
N ALA A 149 19.87 -13.34 9.01
CA ALA A 149 21.09 -12.58 8.69
C ALA A 149 21.01 -11.09 9.07
N ASP A 150 19.79 -10.55 9.23
CA ASP A 150 19.51 -9.13 9.45
C ASP A 150 19.09 -8.80 10.90
N GLU A 151 18.92 -9.81 11.75
CA GLU A 151 18.46 -9.68 13.14
C GLU A 151 19.24 -8.64 13.99
N PRO A 152 20.58 -8.59 14.01
CA PRO A 152 21.28 -7.68 14.92
C PRO A 152 21.18 -6.21 14.52
N GLU A 153 21.23 -5.89 13.21
CA GLU A 153 21.02 -4.52 12.73
C GLU A 153 19.56 -4.10 12.94
N THR A 154 18.63 -5.00 12.61
CA THR A 154 17.19 -4.79 12.83
C THR A 154 16.93 -4.48 14.30
N GLN A 155 17.42 -5.29 15.23
CA GLN A 155 17.25 -5.05 16.67
C GLN A 155 17.81 -3.69 17.12
N GLN A 156 18.98 -3.30 16.63
CA GLN A 156 19.57 -1.99 16.95
C GLN A 156 18.67 -0.84 16.44
N ARG A 157 18.13 -0.97 15.22
CA ARG A 157 17.22 0.01 14.64
C ARG A 157 15.91 0.12 15.42
N LEU A 158 15.33 -1.01 15.83
CA LEU A 158 14.12 -1.04 16.66
C LEU A 158 14.33 -0.42 18.04
N GLN A 159 15.47 -0.70 18.69
CA GLN A 159 15.83 -0.07 19.97
C GLN A 159 15.96 1.45 19.84
N ARG A 160 16.57 1.91 18.75
CA ARG A 160 16.67 3.35 18.46
C ARG A 160 15.29 3.96 18.26
N ALA A 161 14.46 3.34 17.42
CA ALA A 161 13.09 3.77 17.13
C ALA A 161 12.22 3.90 18.38
N ALA A 162 12.39 3.02 19.37
CA ALA A 162 11.66 3.07 20.64
C ALA A 162 11.98 4.32 21.50
N SER A 163 13.07 5.04 21.19
CA SER A 163 13.51 6.25 21.91
C SER A 163 13.41 7.54 21.10
N GLU A 164 13.08 7.45 19.80
CA GLU A 164 12.94 8.61 18.91
C GLU A 164 11.51 9.14 18.94
N THR A 165 11.35 10.45 18.74
CA THR A 165 10.03 11.03 18.49
C THR A 165 9.57 10.70 17.05
N TYR A 166 8.27 10.77 16.76
CA TYR A 166 7.73 10.49 15.42
C TYR A 166 8.38 11.39 14.35
N ARG A 167 8.54 12.68 14.65
CA ARG A 167 9.20 13.62 13.72
C ARG A 167 10.66 13.27 13.47
N GLU A 168 11.38 12.84 14.50
CA GLU A 168 12.78 12.41 14.35
C GLU A 168 12.89 11.17 13.47
N MET A 169 12.01 10.19 13.70
CA MET A 169 11.91 8.98 12.88
C MET A 169 11.56 9.34 11.42
N LYS A 170 10.50 10.11 11.18
CA LYS A 170 10.05 10.53 9.83
C LYS A 170 11.18 11.25 9.08
N ARG A 171 11.90 12.17 9.75
CA ARG A 171 13.05 12.87 9.15
C ARG A 171 14.16 11.90 8.76
N ARG A 172 14.56 10.99 9.65
CA ARG A 172 15.62 10.01 9.39
C ARG A 172 15.23 9.08 8.22
N GLN A 173 14.02 8.55 8.24
CA GLN A 173 13.52 7.68 7.17
C GLN A 173 13.45 8.43 5.83
N GLN A 174 13.05 9.70 5.85
CA GLN A 174 13.08 10.55 4.65
C GLN A 174 14.51 10.79 4.14
N GLU A 175 15.50 10.95 5.02
CA GLU A 175 16.91 11.04 4.63
C GLU A 175 17.41 9.73 3.99
N GLU A 176 17.01 8.58 4.51
CA GLU A 176 17.30 7.27 3.91
C GLU A 176 16.70 7.17 2.49
N ILE A 177 15.44 7.60 2.30
CA ILE A 177 14.79 7.64 0.98
C ILE A 177 15.51 8.62 0.04
N ASN A 178 15.81 9.84 0.49
CA ASN A 178 16.44 10.89 -0.31
C ASN A 178 17.84 10.50 -0.81
N THR A 179 18.56 9.68 -0.02
CA THR A 179 19.91 9.23 -0.34
C THR A 179 19.94 7.91 -1.11
N PHE A 180 18.83 7.17 -1.14
CA PHE A 180 18.74 5.93 -1.89
C PHE A 180 18.89 6.17 -3.41
N PRO A 181 19.62 5.32 -4.13
CA PRO A 181 19.79 5.44 -5.58
C PRO A 181 18.50 5.11 -6.35
N MET A 182 17.60 6.09 -6.39
CA MET A 182 16.36 6.06 -7.16
C MET A 182 16.18 7.32 -8.03
N ALA A 183 15.33 7.22 -9.04
CA ALA A 183 14.94 8.31 -9.90
C ALA A 183 13.44 8.23 -10.23
N PHE A 184 12.88 9.36 -10.66
CA PHE A 184 11.48 9.48 -11.08
C PHE A 184 11.44 10.08 -12.47
N ALA A 185 10.59 9.54 -13.33
CA ALA A 185 10.42 10.02 -14.69
C ALA A 185 8.96 9.98 -15.14
N PHE A 186 8.50 11.12 -15.66
CA PHE A 186 7.17 11.28 -16.28
C PHE A 186 7.30 11.62 -17.78
N SER A 187 8.53 11.54 -18.31
CA SER A 187 8.87 11.78 -19.72
C SER A 187 10.14 11.03 -20.11
N LYS A 188 10.37 10.86 -21.42
CA LYS A 188 11.58 10.20 -21.95
C LYS A 188 12.87 10.93 -21.57
N THR A 189 12.83 12.26 -21.51
CA THR A 189 13.99 13.08 -21.10
C THR A 189 14.34 12.82 -19.63
N GLN A 190 13.34 12.83 -18.73
CA GLN A 190 13.56 12.54 -17.31
C GLN A 190 14.01 11.09 -17.08
N LEU A 191 13.55 10.14 -17.89
CA LEU A 191 14.01 8.75 -17.84
C LEU A 191 15.50 8.68 -18.16
N ALA A 192 15.94 9.31 -19.26
CA ALA A 192 17.36 9.35 -19.62
C ALA A 192 18.23 10.03 -18.56
N GLU A 193 17.78 11.16 -17.99
CA GLU A 193 18.46 11.85 -16.90
C GLU A 193 18.54 10.98 -15.63
N GLY A 194 17.45 10.31 -15.27
CA GLY A 194 17.40 9.40 -14.14
C GLY A 194 18.30 8.17 -14.33
N MET A 195 18.35 7.59 -15.54
CA MET A 195 19.29 6.50 -15.87
C MET A 195 20.75 6.94 -15.65
N LEU A 196 21.12 8.12 -16.16
CA LEU A 196 22.46 8.67 -15.98
C LEU A 196 22.77 8.92 -14.50
N LYS A 197 21.80 9.43 -13.71
CA LYS A 197 21.93 9.61 -12.26
C LYS A 197 22.21 8.29 -11.54
N LEU A 198 21.61 7.19 -12.00
CA LEU A 198 21.82 5.84 -11.47
C LEU A 198 23.11 5.17 -11.98
N GLY A 199 23.87 5.84 -12.86
CA GLY A 199 25.09 5.32 -13.46
C GLY A 199 24.84 4.35 -14.61
N LEU A 200 23.69 4.43 -15.26
CA LEU A 200 23.28 3.62 -16.41
C LEU A 200 23.26 4.45 -17.69
N GLN A 201 23.26 3.77 -18.84
CA GLN A 201 22.97 4.44 -20.11
C GLN A 201 21.45 4.57 -20.33
N PRO A 202 20.96 5.57 -21.09
CA PRO A 202 19.53 5.74 -21.33
C PRO A 202 18.82 4.52 -21.97
N ASP A 203 19.56 3.67 -22.66
CA ASP A 203 19.08 2.46 -23.33
C ASP A 203 19.18 1.18 -22.46
N ASP A 204 19.81 1.23 -21.28
CA ASP A 204 19.92 0.14 -20.28
C ASP A 204 18.57 -0.12 -19.55
N THR A 205 17.46 -0.07 -20.28
CA THR A 205 16.10 -0.19 -19.73
C THR A 205 15.82 -1.55 -19.09
N ASP A 206 16.55 -2.59 -19.47
CA ASP A 206 16.49 -3.93 -18.90
C ASP A 206 17.15 -4.05 -17.51
N ARG A 207 17.90 -3.02 -17.07
CA ARG A 207 18.66 -2.99 -15.82
C ARG A 207 17.97 -2.26 -14.68
N VAL A 208 16.80 -1.68 -14.93
CA VAL A 208 15.98 -1.01 -13.91
C VAL A 208 14.66 -1.74 -13.70
N VAL A 209 14.02 -1.45 -12.57
CA VAL A 209 12.66 -1.88 -12.26
C VAL A 209 11.84 -0.66 -11.86
N SER A 210 10.57 -0.66 -12.25
CA SER A 210 9.60 0.30 -11.72
C SER A 210 9.38 0.03 -10.24
N ILE A 211 9.20 1.10 -9.46
CA ILE A 211 8.76 1.05 -8.05
C ILE A 211 7.40 1.74 -7.87
N GLY A 212 6.68 2.01 -8.96
CA GLY A 212 5.40 2.71 -8.97
C GLY A 212 5.52 4.23 -8.94
N GLY A 213 4.44 4.95 -9.25
CA GLY A 213 4.37 6.42 -9.18
C GLY A 213 5.35 7.16 -10.10
N GLY A 214 5.79 6.51 -11.19
CA GLY A 214 6.84 7.01 -12.07
C GLY A 214 8.27 6.85 -11.54
N GLY A 215 8.45 6.20 -10.38
CA GLY A 215 9.75 5.91 -9.79
C GLY A 215 10.40 4.64 -10.35
N PHE A 216 11.73 4.60 -10.37
CA PHE A 216 12.50 3.41 -10.73
C PHE A 216 13.83 3.32 -9.98
N VAL A 217 14.31 2.09 -9.80
CA VAL A 217 15.60 1.75 -9.18
C VAL A 217 16.35 0.74 -10.05
N ARG A 218 17.64 0.53 -9.79
CA ARG A 218 18.42 -0.55 -10.45
C ARG A 218 17.92 -1.91 -9.96
N LYS A 219 17.91 -2.92 -10.84
CA LYS A 219 17.61 -4.31 -10.48
C LYS A 219 18.46 -4.83 -9.33
N THR A 220 19.72 -4.39 -9.26
CA THR A 220 20.66 -4.75 -8.18
C THR A 220 20.28 -4.17 -6.82
N ASP A 221 19.43 -3.13 -6.79
CA ASP A 221 19.12 -2.37 -5.60
C ASP A 221 17.71 -2.66 -5.09
N VAL A 222 16.90 -3.46 -5.80
CA VAL A 222 15.49 -3.70 -5.46
C VAL A 222 15.33 -4.31 -4.07
N GLU A 223 16.19 -5.27 -3.70
CA GLU A 223 16.16 -5.88 -2.37
C GLU A 223 16.52 -4.88 -1.27
N ALA A 224 17.49 -4.01 -1.52
CA ALA A 224 17.87 -2.96 -0.59
C ALA A 224 16.76 -1.92 -0.43
N PHE A 225 16.05 -1.61 -1.53
CA PHE A 225 14.89 -0.72 -1.52
C PHE A 225 13.76 -1.32 -0.68
N HIS A 226 13.36 -2.58 -0.92
CA HIS A 226 12.33 -3.24 -0.13
C HIS A 226 12.73 -3.39 1.33
N ARG A 227 13.98 -3.75 1.61
CA ARG A 227 14.51 -3.84 2.97
C ARG A 227 14.39 -2.52 3.72
N MET A 228 14.71 -1.40 3.08
CA MET A 228 14.58 -0.07 3.68
C MET A 228 13.14 0.20 4.13
N PHE A 229 12.15 0.01 3.24
CA PHE A 229 10.74 0.24 3.58
C PHE A 229 10.20 -0.77 4.62
N ARG A 230 10.62 -2.05 4.57
CA ARG A 230 10.29 -3.03 5.62
C ARG A 230 10.80 -2.58 6.98
N LEU A 231 12.06 -2.14 7.07
CA LEU A 231 12.62 -1.61 8.31
C LEU A 231 11.89 -0.36 8.80
N HIS A 232 11.53 0.56 7.91
CA HIS A 232 10.75 1.75 8.28
C HIS A 232 9.41 1.38 8.92
N ARG A 233 8.71 0.40 8.35
CA ARG A 233 7.44 -0.12 8.90
C ARG A 233 7.63 -0.78 10.26
N LEU A 234 8.67 -1.61 10.42
CA LEU A 234 8.98 -2.29 11.68
C LEU A 234 9.37 -1.29 12.79
N GLU A 235 10.20 -0.30 12.47
CA GLU A 235 10.57 0.78 13.40
C GLU A 235 9.34 1.54 13.91
N ARG A 236 8.47 1.96 12.98
CA ARG A 236 7.23 2.67 13.32
C ARG A 236 6.33 1.80 14.19
N LYS A 237 6.10 0.55 13.80
CA LYS A 237 5.29 -0.40 14.59
C LYS A 237 5.87 -0.60 16.00
N SER A 238 7.18 -0.81 16.12
CA SER A 238 7.84 -0.97 17.42
C SER A 238 7.69 0.27 18.31
N ALA A 239 7.76 1.48 17.74
CA ALA A 239 7.58 2.71 18.49
C ALA A 239 6.11 2.91 18.92
N MET A 240 5.16 2.60 18.05
CA MET A 240 3.72 2.56 18.40
C MET A 240 3.44 1.56 19.53
N ASP A 241 4.03 0.36 19.47
CA ASP A 241 3.87 -0.68 20.49
C ASP A 241 4.49 -0.27 21.83
N THR A 242 5.54 0.55 21.81
CA THR A 242 6.20 1.04 23.04
C THR A 242 5.37 2.11 23.75
N ASP A 243 4.58 2.90 23.03
CA ASP A 243 3.69 3.90 23.61
C ASP A 243 2.44 3.24 24.21
N GLN A 244 2.46 3.04 25.53
CA GLN A 244 1.39 2.38 26.27
C GLN A 244 0.24 3.33 26.65
N THR A 245 0.43 4.65 26.57
CA THR A 245 -0.58 5.62 27.01
C THR A 245 -1.22 6.38 25.86
N GLY A 246 -0.56 6.44 24.71
CA GLY A 246 -0.99 7.26 23.58
C GLY A 246 -0.67 8.75 23.75
N ASP A 247 0.12 9.13 24.76
CA ASP A 247 0.52 10.53 24.99
C ASP A 247 1.93 10.85 24.47
N GLY A 248 2.66 9.85 23.97
CA GLY A 248 4.01 9.97 23.47
C GLY A 248 4.06 9.93 21.95
N PHE A 249 4.69 8.88 21.42
CA PHE A 249 4.90 8.67 19.99
C PHE A 249 3.59 8.71 19.19
N LEU A 250 2.51 8.11 19.71
CA LEU A 250 1.23 8.05 19.02
C LEU A 250 0.58 9.43 18.88
N LEU A 251 0.62 10.24 19.95
CA LEU A 251 0.09 11.60 19.92
C LEU A 251 0.85 12.46 18.91
N GLU A 252 2.18 12.43 18.95
CA GLU A 252 2.99 13.20 18.02
C GLU A 252 2.82 12.74 16.57
N MET A 253 2.67 11.42 16.35
CA MET A 253 2.38 10.85 15.04
C MET A 253 1.12 11.46 14.43
N PHE A 254 -0.01 11.41 15.14
CA PHE A 254 -1.25 12.00 14.64
C PHE A 254 -1.14 13.50 14.45
N ARG A 255 -0.54 14.23 15.40
CA ARG A 255 -0.37 15.68 15.26
C ARG A 255 0.47 16.06 14.05
N CYS A 256 1.53 15.30 13.76
CA CYS A 256 2.37 15.55 12.60
C CYS A 256 1.60 15.36 11.29
N GLU A 257 0.93 14.23 11.10
CA GLU A 257 0.20 13.96 9.86
C GLU A 257 -1.04 14.83 9.71
N LEU A 258 -1.78 15.11 10.80
CA LEU A 258 -2.90 16.05 10.75
C LEU A 258 -2.45 17.46 10.32
N ALA A 259 -1.29 17.92 10.81
CA ALA A 259 -0.73 19.20 10.39
C ALA A 259 -0.27 19.17 8.92
N ASP A 260 0.44 18.11 8.49
CA ASP A 260 0.93 17.95 7.11
C ASP A 260 -0.23 17.88 6.09
N HIS A 261 -1.40 17.41 6.52
CA HIS A 261 -2.62 17.33 5.73
C HIS A 261 -3.64 18.43 6.03
N GLU A 262 -3.19 19.54 6.62
CA GLU A 262 -3.98 20.77 6.84
C GLU A 262 -5.30 20.57 7.62
N TYR A 263 -5.36 19.56 8.49
CA TYR A 263 -6.55 19.25 9.32
C TYR A 263 -7.07 20.46 10.11
N GLY A 264 -6.15 21.32 10.57
CA GLY A 264 -6.48 22.57 11.24
C GLY A 264 -7.47 23.43 10.45
N TYR A 265 -7.36 23.45 9.13
CA TYR A 265 -8.26 24.16 8.23
C TYR A 265 -9.41 23.28 7.73
N THR A 266 -9.11 22.06 7.25
CA THR A 266 -10.08 21.20 6.55
C THR A 266 -11.07 20.54 7.51
N ARG A 267 -10.66 20.31 8.76
CA ARG A 267 -11.33 19.43 9.74
C ARG A 267 -11.56 18.01 9.22
N ASP A 268 -10.87 17.64 8.15
CA ASP A 268 -10.92 16.33 7.52
C ASP A 268 -9.65 15.55 7.85
N ALA A 269 -9.80 14.50 8.65
CA ALA A 269 -8.70 13.67 9.11
C ALA A 269 -8.41 12.49 8.19
N GLU A 270 -9.28 12.21 7.20
CA GLU A 270 -9.14 11.06 6.30
C GLU A 270 -7.78 11.04 5.59
N PRO A 271 -7.27 12.16 5.03
CA PRO A 271 -5.95 12.15 4.37
C PRO A 271 -4.79 11.80 5.31
N ALA A 272 -4.86 12.22 6.58
CA ALA A 272 -3.84 11.91 7.58
C ALA A 272 -3.88 10.44 8.00
N LEU A 273 -5.09 9.87 8.11
CA LEU A 273 -5.26 8.44 8.42
C LEU A 273 -4.79 7.55 7.26
N ASP A 274 -5.08 7.96 6.03
CA ASP A 274 -4.61 7.28 4.81
C ASP A 274 -3.08 7.29 4.71
N ALA A 275 -2.44 8.43 5.00
CA ALA A 275 -0.97 8.53 5.02
C ALA A 275 -0.32 7.61 6.07
N LEU A 276 -1.00 7.39 7.20
CA LEU A 276 -0.56 6.46 8.24
C LEU A 276 -0.89 4.99 7.91
N GLY A 277 -1.81 4.75 6.98
CA GLY A 277 -2.36 3.43 6.69
C GLY A 277 -3.20 2.87 7.84
N ILE A 278 -3.86 3.75 8.61
CA ILE A 278 -4.69 3.39 9.76
C ILE A 278 -6.16 3.46 9.36
N ALA A 279 -6.88 2.36 9.48
CA ALA A 279 -8.32 2.36 9.28
C ALA A 279 -9.06 2.92 10.51
N VAL A 280 -10.25 3.47 10.31
CA VAL A 280 -11.09 4.02 11.39
C VAL A 280 -11.48 2.94 12.41
N GLU A 281 -11.57 1.68 11.98
CA GLU A 281 -11.84 0.53 12.83
C GLU A 281 -10.62 0.16 13.69
N ASP A 282 -9.41 0.22 13.12
CA ASP A 282 -8.15 0.01 13.86
C ASP A 282 -8.00 1.06 14.99
N LEU A 283 -8.42 2.31 14.73
CA LEU A 283 -8.50 3.36 15.73
C LEU A 283 -9.43 2.97 16.89
N ALA A 284 -10.62 2.46 16.59
CA ALA A 284 -11.61 2.09 17.61
C ALA A 284 -11.21 0.85 18.42
N GLY A 285 -10.37 -0.03 17.85
CA GLY A 285 -9.90 -1.26 18.48
C GLY A 285 -8.76 -1.08 19.50
N ASP A 286 -8.06 0.06 19.49
CA ASP A 286 -6.97 0.36 20.41
C ASP A 286 -7.23 1.65 21.20
N GLU A 287 -7.47 1.50 22.51
CA GLU A 287 -7.75 2.61 23.43
C GLU A 287 -6.65 3.69 23.41
N ARG A 288 -5.39 3.31 23.16
CA ARG A 288 -4.24 4.22 23.10
C ARG A 288 -4.29 5.02 21.82
N LEU A 289 -4.61 4.38 20.69
CA LEU A 289 -4.72 5.04 19.38
C LEU A 289 -5.89 6.02 19.35
N ILE A 290 -7.07 5.62 19.84
CA ILE A 290 -8.23 6.53 19.85
C ILE A 290 -8.00 7.72 20.80
N HIS A 291 -7.37 7.49 21.96
CA HIS A 291 -7.01 8.57 22.89
C HIS A 291 -6.04 9.56 22.23
N ALA A 292 -4.96 9.05 21.63
CA ALA A 292 -3.96 9.85 20.93
C ALA A 292 -4.58 10.66 19.78
N PHE A 293 -5.38 10.01 18.94
CA PHE A 293 -6.03 10.63 17.78
C PHE A 293 -7.01 11.73 18.19
N GLN A 294 -7.92 11.46 19.12
CA GLN A 294 -8.88 12.46 19.59
C GLN A 294 -8.19 13.65 20.25
N LYS A 295 -7.10 13.41 20.99
CA LYS A 295 -6.30 14.47 21.59
C LYS A 295 -5.59 15.29 20.52
N ALA A 296 -4.97 14.66 19.53
CA ALA A 296 -4.32 15.35 18.41
C ALA A 296 -5.31 16.24 17.64
N CYS A 297 -6.49 15.72 17.29
CA CYS A 297 -7.53 16.49 16.61
C CYS A 297 -7.94 17.75 17.40
N ARG A 298 -8.13 17.64 18.72
CA ARG A 298 -8.43 18.81 19.56
C ARG A 298 -7.28 19.81 19.57
N GLU A 299 -6.05 19.34 19.80
CA GLU A 299 -4.88 20.22 19.90
C GLU A 299 -4.59 20.95 18.58
N GLU A 300 -4.68 20.28 17.43
CA GLU A 300 -4.50 20.91 16.12
C GLU A 300 -5.66 21.85 15.79
N ALA A 301 -6.88 21.54 16.26
CA ALA A 301 -8.01 22.42 16.06
C ALA A 301 -7.92 23.72 16.86
N ASP A 302 -7.61 23.61 18.14
CA ASP A 302 -7.40 24.74 19.03
C ASP A 302 -6.22 25.59 18.58
N TRP A 303 -5.13 24.96 18.10
CA TRP A 303 -3.97 25.67 17.60
C TRP A 303 -4.32 26.53 16.38
N TYR A 304 -5.03 25.96 15.40
CA TYR A 304 -5.43 26.69 14.19
C TYR A 304 -6.31 27.90 14.53
N GLU A 305 -7.32 27.73 15.38
CA GLU A 305 -8.24 28.81 15.78
C GLU A 305 -7.54 29.97 16.51
N GLN A 306 -6.40 29.72 17.14
CA GLN A 306 -5.65 30.73 17.87
C GLN A 306 -4.60 31.46 17.00
N HIS A 307 -4.18 30.86 15.87
CA HIS A 307 -3.00 31.31 15.13
C HIS A 307 -3.24 31.63 13.65
N CYS A 308 -4.43 31.33 13.10
CA CYS A 308 -4.79 31.58 11.70
C CYS A 308 -6.11 32.37 11.62
#